data_AF-A0A662VE67-F1
#
_entry.id   AF-A0A662VE67-F1
#
_cell.length_a   1.000
_cell.length_b   1.000
_cell.length_c   1.000
_cell.angle_alpha   90.00
_cell.angle_beta   90.00
_cell.angle_gamma   90.00
#
_symmetry.space_group_name_H-M   'P 1'
#
loop_
_entity.id
_entity.type
_entity.pdbx_description
1 polymer ?
#
loop_
_entity_poly.entity_id
_entity_poly.type
_entity_poly.pdbx_seq_one_letter_code
_entity_poly.pdbx_strand_id
1 'polypeptide(L)'
;MRYSSIVKVAMYTALVFVATIILQIYIPATRGYFNLGEASIYVTALLLTPLSAGIAAGVGSALADVVTGYGIFAPGTLVIKFT
;
A
#
# COMPACT_ATOMS: atom_id res chain seq x y z
N MET A 1 -1.57 14.11 17.41
CA MET A 1 -0.63 13.01 17.07
C MET A 1 0.75 13.37 17.60
N ARG A 2 1.44 12.43 18.28
CA ARG A 2 2.85 12.60 18.68
C ARG A 2 3.73 12.48 17.42
N TYR A 3 4.80 13.26 17.28
CA TYR A 3 5.70 13.23 16.11
C TYR A 3 6.17 11.82 15.72
N SER A 4 6.43 10.95 16.72
CA SER A 4 6.81 9.55 16.49
C SER A 4 5.78 8.75 15.68
N SER A 5 4.48 9.04 15.82
CA SER A 5 3.43 8.34 15.08
C SER A 5 3.44 8.67 13.60
N ILE A 6 3.68 9.94 13.24
CA ILE A 6 3.75 10.39 11.84
C ILE A 6 4.95 9.76 11.15
N VAL A 7 6.10 9.73 11.83
CA VAL A 7 7.32 9.09 11.31
C VAL A 7 7.07 7.60 11.05
N LYS A 8 6.42 6.89 11.98
CA LYS A 8 6.05 5.49 11.77
C LYS A 8 5.14 5.33 10.54
N VAL A 9 4.06 6.10 10.44
CA VAL A 9 3.15 6.04 9.28
C VAL A 9 3.93 6.23 7.98
N ALA A 10 4.75 7.27 7.86
CA ALA A 10 5.55 7.53 6.66
C ALA A 10 6.51 6.37 6.31
N MET A 11 7.19 5.80 7.31
CA MET A 11 8.08 4.65 7.11
C MET A 11 7.33 3.42 6.62
N TYR A 12 6.18 3.10 7.22
CA TYR A 12 5.37 1.96 6.79
C TYR A 12 4.69 2.21 5.43
N THR A 13 4.30 3.44 5.09
CA THR A 13 3.84 3.81 3.74
C THR A 13 4.92 3.50 2.70
N ALA A 14 6.17 3.90 2.96
CA ALA A 14 7.29 3.62 2.08
C ALA A 14 7.58 2.12 1.96
N LEU A 15 7.52 1.38 3.07
CA LEU A 15 7.66 -0.07 3.08
C LEU A 15 6.59 -0.75 2.21
N VAL A 16 5.31 -0.37 2.37
CA VAL A 16 4.20 -0.93 1.59
C VAL A 16 4.37 -0.62 0.11
N PHE A 17 4.72 0.63 -0.22
CA PHE A 17 5.00 1.02 -1.60
C PHE A 17 6.09 0.14 -2.21
N VAL A 18 7.25 0.04 -1.54
CA VAL A 18 8.39 -0.76 -2.02
C VAL A 18 7.99 -2.22 -2.16
N ALA A 19 7.34 -2.81 -1.17
CA ALA A 19 6.88 -4.20 -1.24
C ALA A 19 5.88 -4.45 -2.38
N THR A 20 5.07 -3.44 -2.73
CA THR A 20 4.10 -3.52 -3.83
C THR A 20 4.77 -3.45 -5.21
N ILE A 21 5.87 -2.71 -5.35
CA ILE A 21 6.55 -2.54 -6.65
C ILE A 21 7.66 -3.57 -6.92
N ILE A 22 8.28 -4.18 -5.90
CA ILE A 22 9.38 -5.14 -6.11
C ILE A 22 8.89 -6.38 -6.88
N LEU A 23 7.68 -6.87 -6.58
CA LEU A 23 7.12 -8.06 -7.23
C LEU A 23 5.74 -7.74 -7.79
N GLN A 24 5.73 -7.32 -9.06
CA GLN A 24 4.53 -7.12 -9.85
C GLN A 24 4.50 -8.16 -10.97
N ILE A 25 3.48 -9.03 -10.95
CA ILE A 25 3.26 -10.03 -12.00
C ILE A 25 2.05 -9.59 -12.81
N TYR A 26 2.27 -9.22 -14.08
CA TYR A 26 1.20 -8.77 -14.96
C TYR A 26 0.17 -9.87 -15.24
N ILE A 27 -1.12 -9.52 -15.17
CA ILE A 27 -2.23 -10.41 -15.48
C ILE A 27 -2.95 -9.89 -16.74
N PRO A 28 -2.78 -10.55 -17.90
CA PRO A 28 -3.39 -10.10 -19.16
C PRO A 28 -4.92 -10.01 -19.14
N ALA A 29 -5.59 -10.88 -18.36
CA ALA A 29 -7.05 -10.96 -18.31
C ALA A 29 -7.71 -9.72 -17.67
N THR A 30 -7.11 -9.16 -16.62
CA THR A 30 -7.65 -8.00 -15.91
C THR A 30 -6.99 -6.69 -16.30
N ARG A 31 -5.91 -6.76 -17.12
CA ARG A 31 -4.99 -5.63 -17.38
C ARG A 31 -4.41 -5.03 -16.09
N GLY A 32 -4.40 -5.83 -15.02
CA GLY A 32 -3.84 -5.47 -13.73
C GLY A 32 -2.56 -6.26 -13.44
N TYR A 33 -2.15 -6.24 -12.19
CA TYR A 33 -0.99 -6.97 -11.72
C TYR A 33 -1.26 -7.61 -10.36
N PHE A 34 -0.67 -8.77 -10.15
CA PHE A 34 -0.53 -9.36 -8.84
C PHE A 34 0.65 -8.73 -8.12
N ASN A 35 0.45 -8.36 -6.85
CA ASN A 35 1.49 -7.77 -5.99
C ASN A 35 1.64 -8.56 -4.71
N LEU A 36 2.87 -8.81 -4.28
CA LEU A 36 3.16 -9.37 -2.96
C LEU A 36 3.20 -8.31 -1.85
N GLY A 37 2.83 -7.07 -2.17
CA GLY A 37 2.68 -5.98 -1.21
C GLY A 37 1.66 -6.27 -0.11
N GLU A 38 0.72 -7.20 -0.33
CA GLU A 38 -0.28 -7.59 0.68
C GLU A 38 0.33 -8.09 1.99
N ALA A 39 1.45 -8.82 1.93
CA ALA A 39 2.15 -9.27 3.13
C ALA A 39 2.59 -8.07 4.01
N SER A 40 3.07 -6.99 3.38
CA SER A 40 3.46 -5.78 4.10
C SER A 40 2.26 -5.04 4.71
N ILE A 41 1.08 -5.11 4.07
CA ILE A 41 -0.16 -4.53 4.60
C ILE A 41 -0.56 -5.24 5.90
N TYR A 42 -0.55 -6.58 5.90
CA TYR A 42 -0.86 -7.35 7.11
C TYR A 42 0.14 -7.09 8.25
N VAL A 43 1.43 -6.99 7.92
CA VAL A 43 2.45 -6.60 8.91
C VAL A 43 2.15 -5.21 9.47
N THR A 44 1.77 -4.26 8.62
CA THR A 44 1.47 -2.89 9.05
C THR A 44 0.22 -2.83 9.94
N ALA A 45 -0.81 -3.62 9.62
CA ALA A 45 -2.04 -3.75 10.40
C ALA A 45 -1.80 -4.37 11.79
N LEU A 46 -0.83 -5.27 11.93
CA LEU A 46 -0.46 -5.86 13.23
C LEU A 46 0.37 -4.91 14.11
N LEU A 47 1.10 -3.97 13.51
CA LEU A 47 2.09 -3.12 14.22
C LEU A 47 1.59 -1.70 14.52
N LEU A 48 0.61 -1.20 13.77
CA LEU A 48 0.08 0.15 13.91
C LEU A 48 -1.38 0.15 14.40
N THR A 49 -1.88 1.33 14.78
CA THR A 49 -3.30 1.51 15.06
C THR A 49 -4.10 1.46 13.76
N PRO A 50 -5.39 1.08 13.76
CA PRO A 50 -6.19 0.90 12.54
C PRO A 50 -6.14 2.10 11.59
N LEU A 51 -6.28 3.33 12.13
CA LEU A 51 -6.20 4.54 11.30
C LEU A 51 -4.81 4.75 10.69
N SER A 52 -3.75 4.48 11.44
CA SER A 52 -2.37 4.66 10.99
C SER A 52 -1.98 3.57 9.97
N ALA A 53 -2.44 2.35 10.19
CA ALA A 53 -2.28 1.22 9.29
C ALA A 53 -3.00 1.47 7.96
N GLY A 54 -4.27 1.87 8.00
CA GLY A 54 -5.05 2.14 6.80
C GLY A 54 -4.47 3.26 5.95
N ILE A 55 -3.96 4.33 6.58
CA ILE A 55 -3.23 5.39 5.87
C ILE A 55 -1.95 4.83 5.24
N ALA A 56 -1.14 4.08 5.99
CA ALA A 56 0.12 3.55 5.48
C ALA A 56 -0.08 2.55 4.33
N ALA A 57 -0.98 1.59 4.51
CA ALA A 57 -1.30 0.53 3.55
C ALA A 57 -1.99 1.06 2.30
N GLY A 58 -3.04 1.86 2.49
CA GLY A 58 -3.82 2.45 1.41
C GLY A 58 -2.99 3.41 0.57
N VAL A 59 -2.32 4.38 1.19
CA VAL A 59 -1.52 5.36 0.45
C VAL A 59 -0.31 4.71 -0.21
N GLY A 60 0.38 3.80 0.48
CA GLY A 60 1.57 3.13 -0.07
C GLY A 60 1.24 2.31 -1.31
N SER A 61 0.15 1.54 -1.26
CA SER A 61 -0.29 0.71 -2.38
C SER A 61 -0.88 1.54 -3.53
N ALA A 62 -1.69 2.57 -3.22
CA ALA A 62 -2.26 3.43 -4.26
C ALA A 62 -1.16 4.23 -5.00
N LEU A 63 -0.10 4.62 -4.28
CA LEU A 63 1.06 5.26 -4.91
C LEU A 63 1.79 4.29 -5.85
N ALA A 64 1.89 3.00 -5.50
CA ALA A 64 2.48 1.99 -6.37
C ALA A 64 1.70 1.87 -7.69
N ASP A 65 0.37 1.87 -7.65
CA ASP A 65 -0.47 1.87 -8.85
C ASP A 65 -0.18 3.07 -9.75
N VAL A 66 -0.08 4.27 -9.17
CA VAL A 66 0.20 5.49 -9.93
C VAL A 66 1.59 5.42 -10.58
N VAL A 67 2.61 5.00 -9.84
CA VAL A 67 4.00 4.99 -10.31
C VAL A 67 4.25 3.91 -11.37
N THR A 68 3.56 2.77 -11.28
CA THR A 68 3.80 1.60 -12.15
C THR A 68 2.87 1.51 -13.37
N GLY A 69 2.06 2.55 -13.60
CA GLY A 69 1.20 2.64 -14.79
C GLY A 69 -0.20 2.04 -14.62
N TYR A 70 -0.55 1.61 -13.41
CA TYR A 70 -1.85 1.04 -13.05
C TYR A 70 -2.76 2.06 -12.36
N GLY A 71 -2.54 3.37 -12.59
CA GLY A 71 -3.19 4.46 -11.85
C GLY A 71 -4.72 4.46 -11.86
N ILE A 72 -5.37 3.79 -12.82
CA ILE A 72 -6.82 3.60 -12.82
C ILE A 72 -7.32 2.83 -11.59
N PHE A 73 -6.49 1.94 -11.05
CA PHE A 73 -6.79 1.15 -9.86
C PHE A 73 -6.52 1.92 -8.57
N ALA A 74 -5.72 2.99 -8.60
CA ALA A 74 -5.26 3.70 -7.41
C ALA A 74 -6.39 4.18 -6.47
N PRO A 75 -7.52 4.74 -6.95
CA PRO A 75 -8.63 5.12 -6.06
C PRO A 75 -9.27 3.91 -5.39
N GLY A 76 -9.44 2.81 -6.12
CA GLY A 76 -9.98 1.56 -5.58
C GLY A 76 -9.02 0.95 -4.56
N THR A 77 -7.74 0.86 -4.90
CA THR A 77 -6.66 0.38 -4.04
C THR A 77 -6.58 1.17 -2.74
N LEU A 78 -6.70 2.50 -2.80
CA LEU A 78 -6.70 3.34 -1.60
C LEU A 78 -7.86 2.98 -0.67
N VAL A 79 -9.07 2.81 -1.19
CA VAL A 79 -10.27 2.53 -0.38
C VAL A 79 -10.25 1.11 0.17
N ILE A 80 -9.94 0.10 -0.65
CA ILE A 80 -10.01 -1.30 -0.24
C ILE A 80 -8.86 -1.70 0.69
N LYS A 81 -7.69 -1.08 0.56
CA LYS A 81 -6.50 -1.35 1.40
C LYS A 81 -6.39 -0.42 2.61
N PHE A 82 -7.40 0.42 2.84
CA PHE A 82 -7.50 1.23 4.06
C PHE A 82 -8.00 0.35 5.21
N THR A 83 -7.11 -0.49 5.76
CA THR A 83 -7.37 -1.41 6.88
C THR A 83 -6.49 -1.08 8.07
#